data_AF-A0ABD2FP16-F1
#
_entry.id   AF-A0ABD2FP16-F1
#
_cell.length_a   1.000
_cell.length_b   1.000
_cell.length_c   1.000
_cell.angle_alpha   90.00
_cell.angle_beta   90.00
_cell.angle_gamma   90.00
#
_symmetry.space_group_name_H-M   'P 1'
#
loop_
_entity.id
_entity.type
_entity.pdbx_description
1 polymer ?
#
loop_
_entity_poly.entity_id
_entity_poly.type
_entity_poly.pdbx_seq_one_letter_code
_entity_poly.pdbx_strand_id
1 'polypeptide(L)'
;MMAGSIAEEKTFRRFLELFLREMRMPLQESDPPPLRPLSDLMTEDEVEGECLDLCLQHLYKYNCPCSLAAALARATADSLMQTDLSIHHLNKTPEEGQDPVTQMESVKLAWLVFNRLFEVCCLWMKDLPYRRRPQPYYETSIHAIKNMRRKMEDKHVIIPDFNSLFNVQDQEEQAYFAVFDGHGGVDAAIYAANHLHVNLFQQECFRQDPMEALCKAFRVTDLAFMKKARREHLRCGTTGVVTFLRGRTMYVAWLGDSQVMLVRKGEAVELMKPHKPDREDEKLRIEALGGCVIWFGTWRVNGSLSVSRAIGDSEHKPYISGVADHDTCPMDGTEDYLILACDGFWDTVNSEEAVRVVSDHLEENSGDTTMVAHKLVASARDAGSSDNITVIVVFLRDPRCPPPGGTEGREEGVVVGEEEVEEEDDEAGGGERDGGEGGSNADNGGKARGGWPLQQCSAPADLGYEDRTDSLTDRTSLCLLGPALEGRISLMGAARQPRSIFGLDLFSTSHMYPELRPLRRRSCLPFLTPSMSSFTDPLWPQTAMVLGQAARRSHGPGYGGRRRRPGASKELLGLLPCGQLLPHTQRRSISRPGAAELHLPHDASI
;
A
#
# COMPACT_ATOMS: atom_id res chain seq x y z
N MET A 1 2.18 18.91 28.32
CA MET A 1 2.65 17.56 27.89
C MET A 1 2.05 16.42 28.72
N MET A 2 2.35 16.26 30.02
CA MET A 2 1.99 15.03 30.78
C MET A 2 0.51 14.59 30.71
N ALA A 3 -0.45 15.51 30.71
CA ALA A 3 -1.88 15.17 30.65
C ALA A 3 -2.28 14.37 29.38
N GLY A 4 -1.65 14.65 28.24
CA GLY A 4 -1.92 13.93 26.98
C GLY A 4 -1.47 12.47 27.03
N SER A 5 -0.27 12.21 27.54
CA SER A 5 0.27 10.85 27.71
C SER A 5 -0.61 9.97 28.60
N ILE A 6 -1.20 10.53 29.66
CA ILE A 6 -2.13 9.81 30.55
C ILE A 6 -3.47 9.48 29.86
N ALA A 7 -3.94 10.33 28.94
CA ALA A 7 -5.14 10.06 28.15
C ALA A 7 -4.88 9.01 27.05
N GLU A 8 -3.71 9.06 26.42
CA GLU A 8 -3.28 8.10 25.40
C GLU A 8 -3.03 6.70 26.00
N GLU A 9 -2.35 6.59 27.15
CA GLU A 9 -2.17 5.32 27.87
C GLU A 9 -3.53 4.67 28.22
N LYS A 10 -4.50 5.46 28.70
CA LYS A 10 -5.86 4.97 28.97
C LYS A 10 -6.54 4.45 27.71
N THR A 11 -6.30 5.08 26.57
CA THR A 11 -6.84 4.66 25.26
C THR A 11 -6.19 3.35 24.81
N PHE A 12 -4.87 3.21 24.94
CA PHE A 12 -4.15 1.98 24.62
C PHE A 12 -4.56 0.80 25.51
N ARG A 13 -4.64 1.00 26.84
CA ARG A 13 -5.14 -0.03 27.77
C ARG A 13 -6.58 -0.41 27.47
N ARG A 14 -7.45 0.55 27.12
CA ARG A 14 -8.85 0.26 26.73
C ARG A 14 -8.97 -0.48 25.40
N PHE A 15 -8.11 -0.19 24.42
CA PHE A 15 -8.02 -1.00 23.20
C PHE A 15 -7.63 -2.44 23.52
N LEU A 16 -6.55 -2.64 24.29
CA LEU A 16 -6.07 -3.97 24.68
C LEU A 16 -7.15 -4.76 25.45
N GLU A 17 -7.93 -4.12 26.31
CA GLU A 17 -9.04 -4.74 27.06
C GLU A 17 -10.13 -5.30 26.14
N LEU A 18 -10.54 -4.51 25.14
CA LEU A 18 -11.58 -4.92 24.18
C LEU A 18 -11.05 -5.98 23.21
N PHE A 19 -9.84 -5.79 22.68
CA PHE A 19 -9.17 -6.71 21.78
C PHE A 19 -8.96 -8.10 22.42
N LEU A 20 -8.40 -8.16 23.63
CA LEU A 20 -8.19 -9.44 24.35
C LEU A 20 -9.50 -10.15 24.72
N ARG A 21 -10.62 -9.43 24.82
CA ARG A 21 -11.95 -10.00 25.10
C ARG A 21 -12.63 -10.58 23.86
N GLU A 22 -12.31 -10.06 22.68
CA GLU A 22 -12.88 -10.51 21.40
C GLU A 22 -12.01 -11.58 20.72
N MET A 23 -10.71 -11.58 21.03
CA MET A 23 -9.74 -12.63 20.69
C MET A 23 -10.06 -13.98 21.36
N ARG A 24 -10.54 -14.95 20.57
CA ARG A 24 -10.74 -16.36 21.01
C ARG A 24 -9.42 -17.14 20.98
N MET A 25 -8.60 -16.92 22.01
CA MET A 25 -7.21 -17.40 22.08
C MET A 25 -6.96 -18.21 23.38
N PRO A 26 -5.92 -19.07 23.45
CA PRO A 26 -4.98 -19.42 22.37
C PRO A 26 -5.64 -20.25 21.27
N LEU A 27 -5.09 -20.12 20.07
CA LEU A 27 -5.57 -20.70 18.82
C LEU A 27 -4.93 -22.09 18.60
N GLN A 28 -5.75 -23.13 18.38
CA GLN A 28 -5.26 -24.51 18.20
C GLN A 28 -5.01 -24.81 16.71
N GLU A 29 -4.00 -25.64 16.39
CA GLU A 29 -3.64 -25.98 14.99
C GLU A 29 -4.79 -26.57 14.13
N SER A 30 -5.89 -27.00 14.76
CA SER A 30 -7.10 -27.52 14.10
C SER A 30 -8.17 -26.48 13.76
N ASP A 31 -8.07 -25.28 14.33
CA ASP A 31 -8.94 -24.15 13.99
C ASP A 31 -8.52 -23.55 12.62
N PRO A 32 -9.18 -22.50 12.09
CA PRO A 32 -8.65 -21.67 10.99
C PRO A 32 -7.99 -20.37 11.52
N PRO A 33 -6.90 -19.85 10.91
CA PRO A 33 -6.25 -18.65 11.40
C PRO A 33 -7.10 -17.40 11.08
N PRO A 34 -7.11 -16.35 11.92
CA PRO A 34 -7.89 -15.13 11.74
C PRO A 34 -7.69 -14.39 10.40
N LEU A 35 -6.52 -14.57 9.79
CA LEU A 35 -6.20 -14.23 8.40
C LEU A 35 -5.45 -15.44 7.82
N ARG A 36 -5.78 -15.85 6.58
CA ARG A 36 -5.02 -16.88 5.85
C ARG A 36 -4.00 -16.17 4.94
N PRO A 37 -2.70 -16.48 5.03
CA PRO A 37 -1.70 -16.02 4.06
C PRO A 37 -2.04 -16.46 2.64
N LEU A 38 -1.72 -15.62 1.65
CA LEU A 38 -2.03 -15.87 0.25
C LEU A 38 -1.02 -16.83 -0.42
N SER A 39 0.22 -16.87 0.07
CA SER A 39 1.21 -17.89 -0.28
C SER A 39 1.08 -19.09 0.66
N ASP A 40 1.00 -20.32 0.14
CA ASP A 40 0.99 -21.53 0.99
C ASP A 40 2.38 -21.80 1.64
N LEU A 41 3.47 -21.37 1.00
CA LEU A 41 4.86 -21.59 1.44
C LEU A 41 5.69 -20.30 1.49
N MET A 42 6.70 -20.28 2.35
CA MET A 42 7.63 -19.15 2.52
C MET A 42 8.99 -19.60 3.07
N THR A 43 9.97 -18.70 3.13
CA THR A 43 11.34 -18.90 3.63
C THR A 43 11.61 -18.12 4.92
N GLU A 44 12.75 -18.39 5.59
CA GLU A 44 13.17 -17.65 6.79
C GLU A 44 13.32 -16.13 6.52
N ASP A 45 13.84 -15.74 5.35
CA ASP A 45 13.97 -14.34 4.93
C ASP A 45 12.61 -13.62 4.80
N GLU A 46 11.53 -14.37 4.52
CA GLU A 46 10.15 -13.84 4.39
C GLU A 46 9.46 -13.68 5.78
N VAL A 47 10.00 -14.22 6.89
CA VAL A 47 9.29 -14.29 8.18
C VAL A 47 8.97 -12.94 8.80
N GLU A 48 9.91 -11.98 8.77
CA GLU A 48 9.71 -10.68 9.41
C GLU A 48 8.61 -9.86 8.73
N GLY A 49 8.60 -9.79 7.39
CA GLY A 49 7.58 -9.06 6.64
C GLY A 49 6.18 -9.67 6.76
N GLU A 50 6.05 -10.99 6.64
CA GLU A 50 4.74 -11.65 6.81
C GLU A 50 4.23 -11.53 8.27
N CYS A 51 5.12 -11.56 9.27
CA CYS A 51 4.72 -11.34 10.67
C CYS A 51 4.19 -9.91 10.90
N LEU A 52 4.89 -8.88 10.39
CA LEU A 52 4.45 -7.50 10.55
C LEU A 52 3.13 -7.24 9.82
N ASP A 53 2.97 -7.73 8.58
CA ASP A 53 1.75 -7.61 7.80
C ASP A 53 0.54 -8.29 8.50
N LEU A 54 0.68 -9.57 8.90
CA LEU A 54 -0.38 -10.30 9.61
C LEU A 54 -0.78 -9.63 10.93
N CYS A 55 0.17 -9.10 11.69
CA CYS A 55 -0.10 -8.32 12.90
C CYS A 55 -0.86 -7.03 12.58
N LEU A 56 -0.36 -6.21 11.64
CA LEU A 56 -0.93 -4.91 11.31
C LEU A 56 -2.34 -5.05 10.72
N GLN A 57 -2.55 -5.91 9.72
CA GLN A 57 -3.86 -6.16 9.13
C GLN A 57 -4.89 -6.56 10.20
N HIS A 58 -4.50 -7.44 11.11
CA HIS A 58 -5.38 -7.92 12.17
C HIS A 58 -5.67 -6.86 13.24
N LEU A 59 -4.68 -6.05 13.64
CA LEU A 59 -4.86 -4.98 14.62
C LEU A 59 -5.73 -3.83 14.07
N TYR A 60 -5.51 -3.42 12.81
CA TYR A 60 -6.33 -2.39 12.15
C TYR A 60 -7.79 -2.82 11.94
N LYS A 61 -8.07 -4.12 11.76
CA LYS A 61 -9.44 -4.67 11.73
C LYS A 61 -10.26 -4.35 12.99
N TYR A 62 -9.61 -4.13 14.13
CA TYR A 62 -10.23 -3.71 15.40
C TYR A 62 -10.05 -2.21 15.70
N ASN A 63 -9.61 -1.42 14.72
CA ASN A 63 -9.28 0.01 14.84
C ASN A 63 -8.19 0.28 15.91
N CYS A 64 -7.13 -0.53 15.95
CA CYS A 64 -5.97 -0.26 16.79
C CYS A 64 -5.31 1.09 16.41
N PRO A 65 -5.00 1.98 17.36
CA PRO A 65 -4.25 3.21 17.08
C PRO A 65 -2.89 2.89 16.45
N CYS A 66 -2.54 3.59 15.37
CA CYS A 66 -1.43 3.25 14.46
C CYS A 66 -0.09 3.02 15.17
N SER A 67 0.24 3.87 16.14
CA SER A 67 1.47 3.78 16.94
C SER A 67 1.50 2.56 17.88
N LEU A 68 0.35 2.21 18.48
CA LEU A 68 0.19 0.98 19.25
C LEU A 68 0.23 -0.26 18.33
N ALA A 69 -0.37 -0.18 17.14
CA ALA A 69 -0.37 -1.26 16.16
C ALA A 69 1.07 -1.60 15.70
N ALA A 70 1.84 -0.57 15.34
CA ALA A 70 3.26 -0.69 14.98
C ALA A 70 4.10 -1.29 16.12
N ALA A 71 3.90 -0.81 17.35
CA ALA A 71 4.65 -1.27 18.52
C ALA A 71 4.32 -2.73 18.90
N LEU A 72 3.05 -3.14 18.82
CA LEU A 72 2.60 -4.52 19.04
C LEU A 72 3.10 -5.47 17.94
N ALA A 73 3.06 -5.05 16.67
CA ALA A 73 3.59 -5.82 15.56
C ALA A 73 5.11 -6.05 15.71
N ARG A 74 5.88 -5.00 16.05
CA ARG A 74 7.32 -5.10 16.32
C ARG A 74 7.63 -6.06 17.47
N ALA A 75 6.95 -5.90 18.61
CA ALA A 75 7.15 -6.77 19.77
C ALA A 75 6.77 -8.24 19.49
N THR A 76 5.79 -8.48 18.63
CA THR A 76 5.41 -9.82 18.15
C THR A 76 6.51 -10.40 17.25
N ALA A 77 7.00 -9.63 16.27
CA ALA A 77 8.09 -10.04 15.39
C ALA A 77 9.39 -10.31 16.16
N ASP A 78 9.76 -9.46 17.12
CA ASP A 78 10.94 -9.67 17.99
C ASP A 78 10.84 -10.96 18.81
N SER A 79 9.66 -11.28 19.34
CA SER A 79 9.40 -12.54 20.08
C SER A 79 9.47 -13.77 19.17
N LEU A 80 8.98 -13.63 17.93
CA LEU A 80 8.96 -14.71 16.95
C LEU A 80 10.35 -15.00 16.37
N MET A 81 11.13 -13.96 16.02
CA MET A 81 12.51 -14.08 15.53
C MET A 81 13.51 -14.56 16.61
N GLN A 82 13.11 -14.58 17.89
CA GLN A 82 13.84 -15.21 18.99
C GLN A 82 13.45 -16.69 19.22
N THR A 83 12.40 -17.18 18.56
CA THR A 83 11.94 -18.58 18.64
C THR A 83 12.70 -19.44 17.62
N ASP A 84 13.03 -20.68 17.96
CA ASP A 84 13.62 -21.63 17.01
C ASP A 84 12.55 -22.12 16.02
N LEU A 85 12.53 -21.52 14.83
CA LEU A 85 11.59 -21.87 13.75
C LEU A 85 11.98 -23.16 13.00
N SER A 86 13.16 -23.74 13.28
CA SER A 86 13.66 -24.89 12.51
C SER A 86 12.82 -26.15 12.66
N ILE A 87 12.06 -26.26 13.75
CA ILE A 87 11.06 -27.32 13.99
C ILE A 87 9.87 -27.26 13.01
N HIS A 88 9.68 -26.13 12.30
CA HIS A 88 8.63 -25.94 11.30
C HIS A 88 9.13 -26.05 9.86
N HIS A 89 10.43 -26.36 9.66
CA HIS A 89 11.02 -26.46 8.33
C HIS A 89 10.60 -27.74 7.59
N LEU A 90 10.25 -27.59 6.31
CA LEU A 90 9.86 -28.66 5.42
C LEU A 90 11.10 -29.39 4.88
N ASN A 91 11.28 -30.63 5.31
CA ASN A 91 12.31 -31.54 4.78
C ASN A 91 11.98 -31.99 3.34
N LYS A 92 12.18 -31.10 2.36
CA LYS A 92 12.21 -31.44 0.94
C LYS A 92 13.65 -31.76 0.51
N THR A 93 13.84 -32.87 -0.18
CA THR A 93 15.03 -33.05 -1.02
C THR A 93 14.97 -32.05 -2.18
N PRO A 94 16.04 -31.27 -2.47
CA PRO A 94 16.04 -30.39 -3.63
C PRO A 94 15.92 -31.21 -4.92
N GLU A 95 15.14 -30.71 -5.87
CA GLU A 95 15.11 -31.25 -7.23
C GLU A 95 16.44 -30.93 -7.94
N GLU A 96 16.86 -31.79 -8.88
CA GLU A 96 18.18 -31.67 -9.52
C GLU A 96 18.37 -30.30 -10.20
N GLY A 97 19.27 -29.48 -9.64
CA GLY A 97 19.59 -28.15 -10.13
C GLY A 97 18.97 -26.96 -9.38
N GLN A 98 18.19 -27.19 -8.31
CA GLN A 98 17.72 -26.13 -7.41
C GLN A 98 18.61 -25.97 -6.18
N ASP A 99 18.85 -24.73 -5.75
CA ASP A 99 19.48 -24.44 -4.46
C ASP A 99 18.63 -25.02 -3.30
N PRO A 100 19.24 -25.59 -2.25
CA PRO A 100 18.51 -26.07 -1.08
C PRO A 100 17.96 -24.90 -0.26
N VAL A 101 16.75 -24.46 -0.59
CA VAL A 101 16.04 -23.38 0.10
C VAL A 101 15.13 -23.95 1.20
N THR A 102 15.47 -23.62 2.44
CA THR A 102 14.63 -23.86 3.62
C THR A 102 13.24 -23.23 3.46
N GLN A 103 12.17 -24.01 3.64
CA GLN A 103 10.80 -23.52 3.57
C GLN A 103 9.98 -23.88 4.81
N MET A 104 8.97 -23.07 5.13
CA MET A 104 7.90 -23.39 6.08
C MET A 104 6.52 -23.14 5.45
N GLU A 105 5.47 -23.72 6.02
CA GLU A 105 4.08 -23.44 5.64
C GLU A 105 3.65 -22.09 6.21
N SER A 106 3.22 -21.15 5.37
CA SER A 106 2.84 -19.80 5.82
C SER A 106 1.65 -19.84 6.79
N VAL A 107 0.74 -20.81 6.62
CA VAL A 107 -0.36 -21.06 7.56
C VAL A 107 0.17 -21.34 8.96
N LYS A 108 1.24 -22.15 9.11
CA LYS A 108 1.90 -22.42 10.41
C LYS A 108 2.53 -21.16 10.98
N LEU A 109 3.11 -20.29 10.16
CA LEU A 109 3.57 -18.98 10.63
C LEU A 109 2.41 -18.16 11.19
N ALA A 110 1.26 -18.10 10.51
CA ALA A 110 0.09 -17.35 10.99
C ALA A 110 -0.40 -17.82 12.37
N TRP A 111 -0.39 -19.13 12.65
CA TRP A 111 -0.68 -19.67 13.99
C TRP A 111 0.26 -19.13 15.06
N LEU A 112 1.56 -19.10 14.77
CA LEU A 112 2.58 -18.58 15.68
C LEU A 112 2.42 -17.06 15.88
N VAL A 113 2.23 -16.29 14.80
CA VAL A 113 2.05 -14.83 14.83
C VAL A 113 0.85 -14.44 15.68
N PHE A 114 -0.33 -15.05 15.48
CA PHE A 114 -1.52 -14.67 16.25
C PHE A 114 -1.44 -15.11 17.72
N ASN A 115 -0.88 -16.28 18.01
CA ASN A 115 -0.63 -16.69 19.40
C ASN A 115 0.40 -15.76 20.10
N ARG A 116 1.51 -15.41 19.44
CA ARG A 116 2.49 -14.44 19.97
C ARG A 116 1.89 -13.04 20.16
N LEU A 117 1.07 -12.55 19.23
CA LEU A 117 0.37 -11.27 19.36
C LEU A 117 -0.54 -11.25 20.59
N PHE A 118 -1.27 -12.33 20.85
CA PHE A 118 -2.11 -12.46 22.04
C PHE A 118 -1.28 -12.49 23.33
N GLU A 119 -0.15 -13.22 23.36
CA GLU A 119 0.79 -13.22 24.48
C GLU A 119 1.34 -11.81 24.76
N VAL A 120 1.79 -11.09 23.73
CA VAL A 120 2.30 -9.71 23.82
C VAL A 120 1.21 -8.78 24.37
N CYS A 121 -0.02 -8.82 23.83
CA CYS A 121 -1.15 -8.04 24.35
C CYS A 121 -1.47 -8.39 25.82
N CYS A 122 -1.41 -9.67 26.21
CA CYS A 122 -1.62 -10.11 27.60
C CYS A 122 -0.52 -9.65 28.57
N LEU A 123 0.71 -9.45 28.09
CA LEU A 123 1.80 -8.84 28.86
C LEU A 123 1.57 -7.33 28.96
N TRP A 124 1.28 -6.66 27.84
CA TRP A 124 1.14 -5.20 27.74
C TRP A 124 -0.10 -4.66 28.47
N MET A 125 -1.12 -5.50 28.69
CA MET A 125 -2.24 -5.22 29.59
C MET A 125 -1.78 -5.02 31.04
N LYS A 126 -0.84 -5.86 31.52
CA LYS A 126 -0.36 -5.85 32.91
C LYS A 126 0.60 -4.68 33.14
N ASP A 127 1.62 -4.58 32.30
CA ASP A 127 2.59 -3.49 32.29
C ASP A 127 2.81 -3.04 30.85
N LEU A 128 2.63 -1.75 30.57
CA LEU A 128 2.66 -1.20 29.22
C LEU A 128 4.01 -0.51 28.99
N PRO A 129 4.99 -1.16 28.34
CA PRO A 129 6.32 -0.58 28.16
C PRO A 129 6.33 0.54 27.11
N TYR A 130 5.33 0.57 26.23
CA TYR A 130 5.27 1.50 25.11
C TYR A 130 4.88 2.92 25.55
N ARG A 131 5.73 3.89 25.20
CA ARG A 131 5.42 5.32 25.23
C ARG A 131 5.63 5.89 23.83
N ARG A 132 4.56 6.46 23.28
CA ARG A 132 4.59 7.12 21.97
C ARG A 132 5.51 8.34 22.00
N ARG A 133 6.18 8.60 20.88
CA ARG A 133 6.96 9.81 20.65
C ARG A 133 6.08 10.93 20.07
N PRO A 134 6.42 12.21 20.28
CA PRO A 134 5.78 13.31 19.54
C PRO A 134 6.08 13.14 18.05
N GLN A 135 5.06 12.80 17.27
CA GLN A 135 5.17 12.55 15.83
C GLN A 135 4.83 13.81 15.03
N PRO A 136 5.41 13.97 13.82
CA PRO A 136 4.91 14.94 12.84
C PRO A 136 3.45 14.66 12.47
N TYR A 137 2.79 15.67 11.90
CA TYR A 137 1.45 15.49 11.37
C TYR A 137 1.54 14.73 10.04
N TYR A 138 1.09 13.48 10.05
CA TYR A 138 0.97 12.60 8.89
C TYR A 138 -0.45 11.99 8.87
N GLU A 139 -1.49 12.83 8.83
CA GLU A 139 -2.87 12.38 8.70
C GLU A 139 -3.09 11.89 7.27
N THR A 140 -3.73 10.72 7.08
CA THR A 140 -3.81 10.06 5.77
C THR A 140 -5.24 9.73 5.37
N SER A 141 -5.62 10.10 4.16
CA SER A 141 -6.79 9.55 3.46
C SER A 141 -6.33 8.46 2.51
N ILE A 142 -7.07 7.35 2.43
CA ILE A 142 -6.78 6.23 1.54
C ILE A 142 -8.09 5.70 0.96
N HIS A 143 -8.13 5.52 -0.35
CA HIS A 143 -9.18 4.74 -0.99
C HIS A 143 -8.59 3.87 -2.10
N ALA A 144 -8.95 2.59 -2.09
CA ALA A 144 -8.42 1.57 -2.99
C ALA A 144 -9.56 0.67 -3.47
N ILE A 145 -9.79 0.60 -4.78
CA ILE A 145 -10.93 -0.10 -5.38
C ILE A 145 -10.56 -0.96 -6.59
N LYS A 146 -11.25 -2.10 -6.71
CA LYS A 146 -11.20 -2.98 -7.88
C LYS A 146 -11.80 -2.34 -9.14
N ASN A 147 -12.78 -1.45 -8.96
CA ASN A 147 -13.50 -0.76 -10.03
C ASN A 147 -14.02 -1.73 -11.12
N MET A 148 -13.61 -1.57 -12.39
CA MET A 148 -14.09 -2.41 -13.50
C MET A 148 -13.24 -3.67 -13.77
N ARG A 149 -12.08 -3.83 -13.12
CA ARG A 149 -11.22 -5.01 -13.26
C ARG A 149 -11.82 -6.24 -12.58
N ARG A 150 -11.36 -7.44 -12.97
CA ARG A 150 -11.86 -8.72 -12.40
C ARG A 150 -11.29 -9.07 -11.03
N LYS A 151 -10.15 -8.46 -10.68
CA LYS A 151 -9.42 -8.63 -9.42
C LYS A 151 -8.93 -7.26 -8.95
N MET A 152 -8.59 -7.16 -7.67
CA MET A 152 -7.72 -6.13 -7.14
C MET A 152 -6.29 -6.70 -7.14
N GLU A 153 -5.42 -6.21 -8.03
CA GLU A 153 -4.00 -6.60 -8.10
C GLU A 153 -3.08 -5.52 -7.48
N ASP A 154 -3.58 -4.29 -7.27
CA ASP A 154 -2.97 -3.23 -6.44
C ASP A 154 -2.71 -3.63 -4.97
N LYS A 155 -1.66 -3.03 -4.39
CA LYS A 155 -1.41 -2.95 -2.93
C LYS A 155 -0.89 -1.58 -2.52
N HIS A 156 -1.07 -1.24 -1.25
CA HIS A 156 -0.57 -0.03 -0.62
C HIS A 156 -0.07 -0.27 0.82
N VAL A 157 0.86 0.57 1.26
CA VAL A 157 1.46 0.55 2.61
C VAL A 157 1.47 1.95 3.19
N ILE A 158 1.02 2.10 4.44
CA ILE A 158 0.92 3.38 5.16
C ILE A 158 1.47 3.19 6.58
N ILE A 159 2.72 3.58 6.80
CA ILE A 159 3.44 3.46 8.07
C ILE A 159 3.81 4.89 8.53
N PRO A 160 2.93 5.59 9.26
CA PRO A 160 3.21 6.94 9.77
C PRO A 160 4.16 6.94 10.98
N ASP A 161 4.46 5.76 11.53
CA ASP A 161 5.30 5.54 12.71
C ASP A 161 6.34 4.43 12.41
N PHE A 162 7.28 4.73 11.52
CA PHE A 162 8.34 3.80 11.14
C PHE A 162 9.29 3.52 12.33
N ASN A 163 9.47 4.51 13.21
CA ASN A 163 10.31 4.37 14.40
C ASN A 163 9.77 3.31 15.37
N SER A 164 8.46 3.27 15.65
CA SER A 164 7.90 2.20 16.49
C SER A 164 7.88 0.84 15.79
N LEU A 165 7.59 0.82 14.47
CA LEU A 165 7.54 -0.43 13.69
C LEU A 165 8.92 -1.12 13.57
N PHE A 166 10.02 -0.38 13.65
CA PHE A 166 11.39 -0.91 13.57
C PHE A 166 12.25 -0.62 14.81
N ASN A 167 11.62 -0.24 15.92
CA ASN A 167 12.28 0.07 17.21
C ASN A 167 13.45 1.08 17.09
N VAL A 168 13.30 2.09 16.22
CA VAL A 168 14.35 3.09 15.93
C VAL A 168 14.36 4.19 16.98
N GLN A 169 15.15 4.00 18.02
CA GLN A 169 15.23 4.97 19.12
C GLN A 169 16.16 6.16 18.82
N ASP A 170 17.29 5.93 18.16
CA ASP A 170 18.38 6.91 18.05
C ASP A 170 18.45 7.59 16.67
N GLN A 171 17.30 7.98 16.11
CA GLN A 171 17.18 8.77 14.87
C GLN A 171 15.97 9.71 14.96
N GLU A 172 15.84 10.61 13.98
CA GLU A 172 14.64 11.43 13.77
C GLU A 172 13.38 10.57 13.54
N GLU A 173 12.22 11.20 13.67
CA GLU A 173 10.94 10.57 13.33
C GLU A 173 10.85 10.30 11.82
N GLN A 174 10.33 9.13 11.47
CA GLN A 174 10.30 8.60 10.10
C GLN A 174 8.93 8.01 9.76
N ALA A 175 8.57 8.10 8.49
CA ALA A 175 7.36 7.51 7.93
C ALA A 175 7.62 6.91 6.54
N TYR A 176 6.80 5.95 6.14
CA TYR A 176 6.91 5.24 4.87
C TYR A 176 5.51 5.09 4.25
N PHE A 177 5.38 5.49 2.99
CA PHE A 177 4.15 5.40 2.21
C PHE A 177 4.46 4.80 0.84
N ALA A 178 3.65 3.85 0.37
CA ALA A 178 3.88 3.22 -0.93
C ALA A 178 2.61 2.75 -1.61
N VAL A 179 2.61 2.77 -2.95
CA VAL A 179 1.62 2.14 -3.84
C VAL A 179 2.34 1.21 -4.81
N PHE A 180 1.77 0.03 -5.01
CA PHE A 180 2.27 -1.07 -5.84
C PHE A 180 1.14 -1.55 -6.75
N ASP A 181 1.08 -1.05 -7.99
CA ASP A 181 0.17 -1.58 -9.02
C ASP A 181 0.68 -2.96 -9.47
N GLY A 182 -0.17 -3.99 -9.40
CA GLY A 182 0.19 -5.37 -9.70
C GLY A 182 -0.35 -5.85 -11.03
N HIS A 183 0.49 -6.49 -11.86
CA HIS A 183 0.09 -6.95 -13.18
C HIS A 183 0.38 -8.44 -13.43
N GLY A 184 -0.61 -9.12 -14.01
CA GLY A 184 -0.53 -10.56 -14.33
C GLY A 184 -0.66 -11.47 -13.11
N GLY A 185 -1.11 -10.93 -11.97
CA GLY A 185 -1.10 -11.57 -10.66
C GLY A 185 -0.73 -10.56 -9.56
N VAL A 186 -1.35 -10.72 -8.39
CA VAL A 186 -1.24 -9.81 -7.23
C VAL A 186 -0.01 -10.10 -6.35
N ASP A 187 0.63 -11.25 -6.57
CA ASP A 187 1.67 -11.81 -5.68
C ASP A 187 2.93 -10.93 -5.61
N ALA A 188 3.27 -10.26 -6.71
CA ALA A 188 4.38 -9.31 -6.77
C ALA A 188 4.11 -8.06 -5.91
N ALA A 189 2.90 -7.50 -6.00
CA ALA A 189 2.47 -6.33 -5.22
C ALA A 189 2.38 -6.65 -3.72
N ILE A 190 1.88 -7.85 -3.36
CA ILE A 190 1.89 -8.35 -1.97
C ILE A 190 3.33 -8.47 -1.46
N TYR A 191 4.21 -9.08 -2.25
CA TYR A 191 5.60 -9.26 -1.83
C TYR A 191 6.32 -7.92 -1.64
N ALA A 192 6.08 -6.95 -2.53
CA ALA A 192 6.64 -5.60 -2.39
C ALA A 192 6.08 -4.87 -1.16
N ALA A 193 4.77 -4.98 -0.89
CA ALA A 193 4.15 -4.41 0.30
C ALA A 193 4.73 -5.00 1.59
N ASN A 194 4.78 -6.33 1.70
CA ASN A 194 5.20 -7.04 2.91
C ASN A 194 6.71 -6.90 3.18
N HIS A 195 7.56 -6.86 2.14
CA HIS A 195 9.01 -7.02 2.31
C HIS A 195 9.85 -5.79 1.97
N LEU A 196 9.41 -4.81 1.17
CA LEU A 196 10.29 -3.70 0.77
C LEU A 196 10.64 -2.78 1.95
N HIS A 197 9.64 -2.46 2.79
CA HIS A 197 9.84 -1.62 3.97
C HIS A 197 10.76 -2.26 5.04
N VAL A 198 10.73 -3.61 5.15
CA VAL A 198 11.68 -4.39 5.97
C VAL A 198 13.08 -4.39 5.34
N ASN A 199 13.17 -4.66 4.03
CA ASN A 199 14.44 -4.64 3.29
C ASN A 199 15.13 -3.27 3.37
N LEU A 200 14.38 -2.16 3.43
CA LEU A 200 14.90 -0.81 3.65
C LEU A 200 15.59 -0.69 5.02
N PHE A 201 14.92 -1.08 6.10
CA PHE A 201 15.47 -1.01 7.45
C PHE A 201 16.71 -1.90 7.63
N GLN A 202 16.71 -3.09 7.02
CA GLN A 202 17.81 -4.05 7.13
C GLN A 202 19.09 -3.64 6.37
N GLN A 203 19.09 -2.60 5.53
CA GLN A 203 20.31 -2.17 4.81
C GLN A 203 21.36 -1.59 5.77
N GLU A 204 22.62 -2.02 5.63
CA GLU A 204 23.73 -1.52 6.46
C GLU A 204 23.91 0.01 6.41
N CYS A 205 23.56 0.64 5.28
CA CYS A 205 23.64 2.08 5.07
C CYS A 205 22.39 2.87 5.51
N PHE A 206 21.30 2.21 5.95
CA PHE A 206 20.02 2.86 6.31
C PHE A 206 20.17 4.04 7.29
N ARG A 207 21.17 4.00 8.19
CA ARG A 207 21.40 5.06 9.16
C ARG A 207 22.11 6.29 8.59
N GLN A 208 22.94 6.12 7.56
CA GLN A 208 23.82 7.16 7.01
C GLN A 208 23.33 7.70 5.67
N ASP A 209 22.80 6.81 4.81
CA ASP A 209 22.33 7.10 3.46
C ASP A 209 20.98 6.38 3.24
N PRO A 210 19.85 7.07 3.48
CA PRO A 210 18.53 6.51 3.29
C PRO A 210 18.21 6.22 1.82
N MET A 211 18.81 6.97 0.89
CA MET A 211 18.45 6.87 -0.52
C MET A 211 19.09 5.64 -1.16
N GLU A 212 20.40 5.46 -0.94
CA GLU A 212 21.09 4.24 -1.36
C GLU A 212 20.56 3.01 -0.60
N ALA A 213 20.08 3.17 0.64
CA ALA A 213 19.35 2.10 1.33
C ALA A 213 18.02 1.76 0.64
N LEU A 214 17.23 2.75 0.23
CA LEU A 214 15.96 2.52 -0.48
C LEU A 214 16.18 1.91 -1.87
N CYS A 215 17.18 2.38 -2.62
CA CYS A 215 17.56 1.81 -3.92
C CYS A 215 18.06 0.36 -3.78
N LYS A 216 18.86 0.06 -2.75
CA LYS A 216 19.22 -1.32 -2.40
C LYS A 216 18.00 -2.16 -2.03
N ALA A 217 17.05 -1.62 -1.26
CA ALA A 217 15.85 -2.34 -0.83
C ALA A 217 15.00 -2.79 -2.01
N PHE A 218 14.69 -1.89 -2.96
CA PHE A 218 14.04 -2.23 -4.22
C PHE A 218 14.73 -3.39 -4.95
N ARG A 219 16.06 -3.32 -5.10
CA ARG A 219 16.86 -4.36 -5.76
C ARG A 219 16.84 -5.69 -5.00
N VAL A 220 16.90 -5.68 -3.67
CA VAL A 220 16.82 -6.89 -2.84
C VAL A 220 15.44 -7.52 -2.95
N THR A 221 14.38 -6.71 -2.89
CA THR A 221 12.98 -7.17 -3.03
C THR A 221 12.74 -7.80 -4.42
N ASP A 222 13.24 -7.19 -5.50
CA ASP A 222 13.17 -7.77 -6.86
C ASP A 222 13.92 -9.10 -6.98
N LEU A 223 15.17 -9.16 -6.48
CA LEU A 223 15.98 -10.38 -6.52
C LEU A 223 15.36 -11.52 -5.68
N ALA A 224 14.76 -11.19 -4.54
CA ALA A 224 14.10 -12.16 -3.67
C ALA A 224 12.75 -12.62 -4.26
N PHE A 225 11.93 -11.69 -4.77
CA PHE A 225 10.69 -12.04 -5.46
C PHE A 225 10.96 -12.89 -6.72
N MET A 226 12.00 -12.60 -7.50
CA MET A 226 12.38 -13.47 -8.63
C MET A 226 12.79 -14.88 -8.23
N LYS A 227 13.32 -15.12 -7.01
CA LYS A 227 13.53 -16.48 -6.49
C LYS A 227 12.19 -17.15 -6.18
N LYS A 228 11.29 -16.44 -5.47
CA LYS A 228 9.92 -16.88 -5.16
C LYS A 228 9.14 -17.24 -6.43
N ALA A 229 9.12 -16.34 -7.40
CA ALA A 229 8.42 -16.50 -8.67
C ALA A 229 8.89 -17.71 -9.48
N ARG A 230 10.20 -18.00 -9.54
CA ARG A 230 10.69 -19.23 -10.19
C ARG A 230 10.19 -20.49 -9.48
N ARG A 231 10.27 -20.52 -8.15
CA ARG A 231 9.86 -21.63 -7.26
C ARG A 231 8.36 -21.91 -7.29
N GLU A 232 7.54 -20.86 -7.39
CA GLU A 232 6.07 -20.91 -7.37
C GLU A 232 5.45 -20.72 -8.77
N HIS A 233 6.30 -20.70 -9.81
CA HIS A 233 5.95 -20.53 -11.24
C HIS A 233 5.12 -19.27 -11.57
N LEU A 234 5.30 -18.22 -10.77
CA LEU A 234 4.63 -16.92 -10.94
C LEU A 234 5.23 -16.14 -12.11
N ARG A 235 4.38 -15.42 -12.84
CA ARG A 235 4.76 -14.58 -14.00
C ARG A 235 4.40 -13.10 -13.82
N CYS A 236 3.86 -12.74 -12.67
CA CYS A 236 3.46 -11.37 -12.36
C CYS A 236 4.65 -10.43 -12.13
N GLY A 237 4.37 -9.15 -12.28
CA GLY A 237 5.22 -8.06 -11.86
C GLY A 237 4.41 -7.03 -11.09
N THR A 238 5.11 -6.01 -10.59
CA THR A 238 4.46 -4.85 -9.96
C THR A 238 5.29 -3.60 -10.17
N THR A 239 4.60 -2.49 -10.37
CA THR A 239 5.18 -1.15 -10.18
C THR A 239 5.44 -0.93 -8.69
N GLY A 240 6.09 0.17 -8.34
CA GLY A 240 6.19 0.56 -6.94
C GLY A 240 6.69 1.98 -6.82
N VAL A 241 5.88 2.86 -6.25
CA VAL A 241 6.31 4.21 -5.84
C VAL A 241 6.37 4.25 -4.32
N VAL A 242 7.53 4.64 -3.78
CA VAL A 242 7.77 4.74 -2.34
C VAL A 242 8.16 6.17 -2.00
N THR A 243 7.50 6.73 -0.99
CA THR A 243 7.96 7.93 -0.29
C THR A 243 8.37 7.56 1.13
N PHE A 244 9.63 7.84 1.47
CA PHE A 244 10.18 7.69 2.81
C PHE A 244 10.54 9.06 3.37
N LEU A 245 10.05 9.38 4.56
CA LEU A 245 10.32 10.63 5.26
C LEU A 245 11.27 10.37 6.43
N ARG A 246 12.28 11.22 6.61
CA ARG A 246 13.12 11.28 7.82
C ARG A 246 13.36 12.73 8.19
N GLY A 247 12.87 13.16 9.35
CA GLY A 247 13.03 14.54 9.83
C GLY A 247 12.47 15.54 8.81
N ARG A 248 13.35 16.36 8.23
CA ARG A 248 13.03 17.35 7.16
C ARG A 248 13.47 16.93 5.76
N THR A 249 13.67 15.64 5.50
CA THR A 249 14.03 15.15 4.16
C THR A 249 13.05 14.10 3.68
N MET A 250 12.55 14.28 2.46
CA MET A 250 11.75 13.31 1.72
C MET A 250 12.62 12.59 0.69
N TYR A 251 12.55 11.27 0.69
CA TYR A 251 13.25 10.38 -0.23
C TYR A 251 12.21 9.64 -1.05
N VAL A 252 12.21 9.83 -2.37
CA VAL A 252 11.30 9.16 -3.30
C VAL A 252 12.10 8.19 -4.16
N ALA A 253 11.62 6.97 -4.33
CA ALA A 253 12.17 6.02 -5.31
C ALA A 253 11.04 5.21 -5.95
N TRP A 254 11.18 4.91 -7.25
CA TRP A 254 10.11 4.29 -8.02
C TRP A 254 10.55 3.31 -9.11
N LEU A 255 9.65 2.37 -9.40
CA LEU A 255 9.65 1.46 -10.55
C LEU A 255 8.27 1.52 -11.21
N GLY A 256 8.23 1.43 -12.54
CA GLY A 256 6.97 1.54 -13.28
C GLY A 256 6.41 2.96 -13.27
N ASP A 257 5.09 3.05 -13.36
CA ASP A 257 4.32 4.25 -13.67
C ASP A 257 3.20 4.58 -12.66
N SER A 258 3.14 3.89 -11.51
CA SER A 258 2.60 4.52 -10.29
C SER A 258 3.39 5.80 -9.98
N GLN A 259 2.72 6.88 -9.59
CA GLN A 259 3.36 8.19 -9.39
C GLN A 259 3.09 8.78 -8.00
N VAL A 260 4.02 9.63 -7.54
CA VAL A 260 3.83 10.56 -6.43
C VAL A 260 3.90 12.00 -6.92
N MET A 261 3.01 12.84 -6.39
CA MET A 261 3.00 14.30 -6.56
C MET A 261 3.05 14.95 -5.18
N LEU A 262 3.89 15.98 -5.03
CA LEU A 262 3.85 16.90 -3.88
C LEU A 262 2.99 18.11 -4.22
N VAL A 263 2.23 18.61 -3.25
CA VAL A 263 1.61 19.93 -3.30
C VAL A 263 2.27 20.83 -2.26
N ARG A 264 2.74 22.01 -2.70
CA ARG A 264 3.46 23.00 -1.89
C ARG A 264 2.85 24.38 -2.14
N LYS A 265 2.25 24.98 -1.12
CA LYS A 265 1.49 26.24 -1.17
C LYS A 265 0.31 26.21 -2.17
N GLY A 266 -0.30 25.04 -2.36
CA GLY A 266 -1.38 24.82 -3.32
C GLY A 266 -0.91 24.57 -4.77
N GLU A 267 0.39 24.60 -5.06
CA GLU A 267 0.94 24.31 -6.39
C GLU A 267 1.49 22.87 -6.46
N ALA A 268 1.26 22.20 -7.59
CA ALA A 268 1.77 20.85 -7.85
C ALA A 268 3.27 20.86 -8.19
N VAL A 269 4.02 19.91 -7.64
CA VAL A 269 5.47 19.76 -7.82
C VAL A 269 5.78 18.39 -8.41
N GLU A 270 6.41 18.37 -9.59
CA GLU A 270 6.94 17.15 -10.23
C GLU A 270 8.15 16.64 -9.41
N LEU A 271 8.01 15.45 -8.81
CA LEU A 271 9.08 14.76 -8.06
C LEU A 271 9.75 13.62 -8.84
N MET A 272 9.08 13.12 -9.88
CA MET A 272 9.45 11.89 -10.57
C MET A 272 8.83 11.82 -11.97
N LYS A 273 9.37 10.94 -12.83
CA LYS A 273 8.82 10.70 -14.17
C LYS A 273 8.54 9.20 -14.36
N PRO A 274 7.30 8.81 -14.72
CA PRO A 274 6.91 7.40 -14.80
C PRO A 274 7.73 6.63 -15.85
N HIS A 275 7.94 5.34 -15.62
CA HIS A 275 8.72 4.46 -16.51
C HIS A 275 7.87 3.91 -17.67
N LYS A 276 7.16 4.78 -18.41
CA LYS A 276 6.44 4.40 -19.63
C LYS A 276 7.46 4.06 -20.75
N PRO A 277 7.27 3.02 -21.60
CA PRO A 277 8.29 2.53 -22.55
C PRO A 277 8.77 3.51 -23.63
N ASP A 278 8.05 4.60 -23.89
CA ASP A 278 8.40 5.66 -24.83
C ASP A 278 9.20 6.81 -24.22
N ARG A 279 9.48 6.79 -22.90
CA ARG A 279 10.48 7.66 -22.28
C ARG A 279 11.82 7.40 -22.96
N GLU A 280 12.41 8.41 -23.61
CA GLU A 280 13.47 8.20 -24.62
C GLU A 280 14.71 7.48 -24.06
N ASP A 281 15.06 7.70 -22.80
CA ASP A 281 16.14 6.98 -22.11
C ASP A 281 15.82 5.50 -21.87
N GLU A 282 14.60 5.18 -21.45
CA GLU A 282 14.13 3.79 -21.27
C GLU A 282 13.97 3.07 -22.61
N LYS A 283 13.48 3.76 -23.64
CA LYS A 283 13.42 3.23 -25.01
C LYS A 283 14.82 2.90 -25.54
N LEU A 284 15.76 3.83 -25.45
CA LEU A 284 17.15 3.60 -25.85
C LEU A 284 17.80 2.46 -25.04
N ARG A 285 17.50 2.35 -23.73
CA ARG A 285 17.93 1.23 -22.87
C ARG A 285 17.36 -0.11 -23.35
N ILE A 286 16.09 -0.17 -23.72
CA ILE A 286 15.43 -1.38 -24.23
C ILE A 286 16.00 -1.79 -25.60
N GLU A 287 16.15 -0.84 -26.51
CA GLU A 287 16.69 -1.08 -27.87
C GLU A 287 18.17 -1.48 -27.83
N ALA A 288 18.98 -0.89 -26.94
CA ALA A 288 20.38 -1.28 -26.72
C ALA A 288 20.55 -2.70 -26.15
N LEU A 289 19.52 -3.23 -25.47
CA LEU A 289 19.47 -4.63 -25.01
C LEU A 289 18.97 -5.60 -26.10
N GLY A 290 18.66 -5.12 -27.31
CA GLY A 290 18.09 -5.91 -28.41
C GLY A 290 16.57 -6.08 -28.33
N GLY A 291 15.89 -5.33 -27.45
CA GLY A 291 14.45 -5.26 -27.39
C GLY A 291 13.86 -4.25 -28.37
N CYS A 292 12.57 -4.01 -28.27
CA CYS A 292 11.86 -3.00 -29.05
C CYS A 292 10.68 -2.40 -28.28
N VAL A 293 10.28 -1.18 -28.66
CA VAL A 293 9.11 -0.49 -28.11
C VAL A 293 8.05 -0.37 -29.21
N ILE A 294 6.87 -0.94 -28.96
CA ILE A 294 5.81 -1.09 -29.97
C ILE A 294 4.53 -0.40 -29.48
N TRP A 295 3.92 0.42 -30.33
CA TRP A 295 2.58 0.97 -30.07
C TRP A 295 1.49 -0.08 -30.33
N PHE A 296 0.77 -0.46 -29.28
CA PHE A 296 -0.41 -1.34 -29.37
C PHE A 296 -1.48 -0.88 -28.37
N GLY A 297 -2.19 0.20 -28.73
CA GLY A 297 -3.14 0.92 -27.86
C GLY A 297 -2.46 1.84 -26.85
N THR A 298 -1.34 1.39 -26.30
CA THR A 298 -0.32 2.17 -25.57
C THR A 298 1.07 1.64 -25.98
N TRP A 299 2.15 2.29 -25.58
CA TRP A 299 3.52 1.81 -25.82
C TRP A 299 3.84 0.59 -24.97
N ARG A 300 4.45 -0.44 -25.57
CA ARG A 300 4.74 -1.72 -24.91
C ARG A 300 6.12 -2.26 -25.24
N VAL A 301 6.84 -2.71 -24.20
CA VAL A 301 8.12 -3.41 -24.30
C VAL A 301 7.90 -4.77 -24.96
N ASN A 302 8.55 -4.99 -26.10
CA ASN A 302 8.39 -6.16 -26.96
C ASN A 302 6.91 -6.48 -27.30
N GLY A 303 6.05 -5.45 -27.33
CA GLY A 303 4.61 -5.58 -27.57
C GLY A 303 3.80 -6.14 -26.38
N SER A 304 4.42 -6.38 -25.21
CA SER A 304 3.79 -7.04 -24.06
C SER A 304 3.44 -6.07 -22.92
N LEU A 305 4.44 -5.61 -22.15
CA LEU A 305 4.24 -4.82 -20.93
C LEU A 305 4.23 -3.33 -21.22
N SER A 306 3.30 -2.59 -20.61
CA SER A 306 3.15 -1.13 -20.72
C SER A 306 4.03 -0.32 -19.78
N VAL A 307 4.90 -1.00 -19.03
CA VAL A 307 5.95 -0.42 -18.18
C VAL A 307 7.33 -0.86 -18.67
N SER A 308 8.36 -0.06 -18.40
CA SER A 308 9.76 -0.39 -18.73
C SER A 308 10.59 -0.86 -17.52
N ARG A 309 10.10 -0.65 -16.29
CA ARG A 309 10.74 -1.10 -15.04
C ARG A 309 9.71 -1.65 -14.05
N ALA A 310 10.05 -2.69 -13.31
CA ALA A 310 9.16 -3.37 -12.34
C ALA A 310 9.93 -4.32 -11.40
N ILE A 311 9.31 -4.63 -10.26
CA ILE A 311 9.62 -5.81 -9.44
C ILE A 311 8.96 -7.03 -10.10
N GLY A 312 9.66 -8.18 -10.21
CA GLY A 312 9.10 -9.39 -10.81
C GLY A 312 9.39 -9.50 -12.31
N ASP A 313 8.39 -9.77 -13.15
CA ASP A 313 8.53 -9.83 -14.63
C ASP A 313 9.71 -10.67 -15.14
N SER A 314 9.95 -11.82 -14.49
CA SER A 314 11.19 -12.60 -14.70
C SER A 314 11.39 -13.09 -16.13
N GLU A 315 10.31 -13.28 -16.92
CA GLU A 315 10.36 -13.64 -18.33
C GLU A 315 10.65 -12.46 -19.28
N HIS A 316 10.59 -11.22 -18.78
CA HIS A 316 10.81 -9.99 -19.55
C HIS A 316 12.11 -9.25 -19.20
N LYS A 317 12.90 -9.74 -18.24
CA LYS A 317 14.25 -9.21 -17.96
C LYS A 317 15.24 -9.71 -19.04
N PRO A 318 16.23 -8.89 -19.46
CA PRO A 318 16.66 -7.61 -18.89
C PRO A 318 15.91 -6.38 -19.43
N TYR A 319 14.97 -6.52 -20.37
CA TYR A 319 14.26 -5.38 -20.96
C TYR A 319 13.47 -4.61 -19.89
N ILE A 320 12.76 -5.33 -19.02
CA ILE A 320 12.20 -4.78 -17.78
C ILE A 320 13.30 -4.70 -16.72
N SER A 321 13.61 -3.49 -16.27
CA SER A 321 14.62 -3.25 -15.24
C SER A 321 14.04 -3.39 -13.82
N GLY A 322 14.81 -3.98 -12.90
CA GLY A 322 14.56 -3.97 -11.45
C GLY A 322 15.30 -2.87 -10.70
N VAL A 323 15.86 -1.88 -11.40
CA VAL A 323 16.61 -0.75 -10.82
C VAL A 323 15.69 0.48 -10.74
N ALA A 324 15.44 0.96 -9.53
CA ALA A 324 14.59 2.14 -9.30
C ALA A 324 15.30 3.43 -9.72
N ASP A 325 14.56 4.37 -10.31
CA ASP A 325 14.95 5.79 -10.30
C ASP A 325 14.59 6.40 -8.93
N HIS A 326 15.20 7.53 -8.57
CA HIS A 326 15.00 8.18 -7.28
C HIS A 326 15.26 9.69 -7.29
N ASP A 327 14.69 10.40 -6.31
CA ASP A 327 14.97 11.82 -6.01
C ASP A 327 14.85 12.15 -4.51
N THR A 328 15.58 13.16 -4.04
CA THR A 328 15.62 13.59 -2.63
C THR A 328 15.21 15.05 -2.49
N CYS A 329 14.05 15.30 -1.89
CA CYS A 329 13.51 16.63 -1.69
C CYS A 329 13.67 17.09 -0.22
N PRO A 330 14.41 18.17 0.07
CA PRO A 330 14.35 18.85 1.36
C PRO A 330 12.96 19.46 1.59
N MET A 331 12.46 19.33 2.82
CA MET A 331 11.18 19.92 3.26
C MET A 331 11.43 21.15 4.13
N ASP A 332 10.80 22.27 3.80
CA ASP A 332 10.94 23.53 4.54
C ASP A 332 9.76 23.83 5.50
N GLY A 333 8.70 23.01 5.44
CA GLY A 333 7.45 23.19 6.17
C GLY A 333 6.36 23.89 5.35
N THR A 334 6.64 24.23 4.09
CA THR A 334 5.65 24.82 3.16
C THR A 334 5.00 23.78 2.24
N GLU A 335 5.33 22.50 2.41
CA GLU A 335 4.63 21.35 1.87
C GLU A 335 3.23 21.22 2.49
N ASP A 336 2.19 20.97 1.69
CA ASP A 336 0.81 20.82 2.18
C ASP A 336 0.48 19.33 2.35
N TYR A 337 0.61 18.55 1.27
CA TYR A 337 0.31 17.12 1.21
C TYR A 337 1.00 16.43 0.02
N LEU A 338 1.04 15.11 0.07
CA LEU A 338 1.45 14.22 -1.02
C LEU A 338 0.25 13.45 -1.56
N ILE A 339 0.24 13.15 -2.86
CA ILE A 339 -0.67 12.16 -3.47
C ILE A 339 0.18 11.05 -4.07
N LEU A 340 0.01 9.80 -3.62
CA LEU A 340 0.59 8.60 -4.22
C LEU A 340 -0.54 7.78 -4.85
N ALA A 341 -0.43 7.42 -6.13
CA ALA A 341 -1.44 6.60 -6.82
C ALA A 341 -0.90 5.78 -8.00
N CYS A 342 -1.66 4.75 -8.38
CA CYS A 342 -1.43 3.91 -9.57
C CYS A 342 -1.87 4.59 -10.88
N ASP A 343 -1.59 3.97 -12.04
CA ASP A 343 -1.91 4.58 -13.34
C ASP A 343 -3.43 4.69 -13.58
N GLY A 344 -4.23 3.80 -12.99
CA GLY A 344 -5.68 3.87 -12.97
C GLY A 344 -6.29 5.14 -12.34
N PHE A 345 -5.48 5.95 -11.66
CA PHE A 345 -5.79 7.35 -11.34
C PHE A 345 -5.16 8.31 -12.38
N TRP A 346 -3.82 8.29 -12.52
CA TRP A 346 -3.05 9.29 -13.27
C TRP A 346 -3.27 9.30 -14.79
N ASP A 347 -3.64 8.17 -15.42
CA ASP A 347 -4.02 8.11 -16.85
C ASP A 347 -5.36 8.85 -17.13
N THR A 348 -6.10 9.28 -16.09
CA THR A 348 -7.39 10.01 -16.21
C THR A 348 -7.48 11.34 -15.48
N VAL A 349 -6.68 11.57 -14.44
CA VAL A 349 -6.68 12.79 -13.62
C VAL A 349 -5.32 13.45 -13.66
N ASN A 350 -5.26 14.71 -14.10
CA ASN A 350 -4.03 15.50 -14.13
C ASN A 350 -3.74 16.20 -12.78
N SER A 351 -2.54 16.78 -12.67
CA SER A 351 -2.04 17.50 -11.49
C SER A 351 -3.00 18.59 -10.99
N GLU A 352 -3.51 19.42 -11.89
CA GLU A 352 -4.34 20.58 -11.60
C GLU A 352 -5.75 20.18 -11.15
N GLU A 353 -6.31 19.13 -11.76
CA GLU A 353 -7.57 18.51 -11.36
C GLU A 353 -7.43 17.83 -9.99
N ALA A 354 -6.34 17.10 -9.75
CA ALA A 354 -6.06 16.47 -8.46
C ALA A 354 -5.92 17.51 -7.34
N VAL A 355 -5.18 18.60 -7.57
CA VAL A 355 -5.09 19.74 -6.62
C VAL A 355 -6.48 20.34 -6.35
N ARG A 356 -7.27 20.61 -7.39
CA ARG A 356 -8.60 21.22 -7.24
C ARG A 356 -9.54 20.34 -6.43
N VAL A 357 -9.62 19.03 -6.74
CA VAL A 357 -10.48 18.08 -6.00
C VAL A 357 -10.13 17.99 -4.51
N VAL A 358 -8.85 18.18 -4.14
CA VAL A 358 -8.44 18.28 -2.72
C VAL A 358 -8.85 19.62 -2.12
N SER A 359 -8.59 20.76 -2.79
CA SER A 359 -8.95 22.09 -2.27
C SER A 359 -10.46 22.23 -2.08
N ASP A 360 -11.25 21.91 -3.12
CA ASP A 360 -12.71 21.92 -3.11
C ASP A 360 -13.26 21.11 -1.92
N HIS A 361 -12.70 19.92 -1.64
CA HIS A 361 -13.16 19.10 -0.52
C HIS A 361 -12.79 19.69 0.84
N LEU A 362 -11.57 20.20 1.02
CA LEU A 362 -11.13 20.81 2.28
C LEU A 362 -11.93 22.08 2.58
N GLU A 363 -12.22 22.89 1.57
CA GLU A 363 -13.06 24.10 1.69
C GLU A 363 -14.52 23.75 2.01
N GLU A 364 -15.13 22.81 1.27
CA GLU A 364 -16.49 22.31 1.52
C GLU A 364 -16.66 21.73 2.95
N ASN A 365 -15.63 21.05 3.47
CA ASN A 365 -15.73 20.19 4.67
C ASN A 365 -14.89 20.72 5.84
N SER A 366 -14.56 22.01 5.86
CA SER A 366 -13.85 22.69 6.98
C SER A 366 -12.53 22.02 7.39
N GLY A 367 -11.76 21.55 6.41
CA GLY A 367 -10.47 20.87 6.62
C GLY A 367 -10.58 19.42 7.10
N ASP A 368 -11.70 18.73 6.88
CA ASP A 368 -11.76 17.27 7.01
C ASP A 368 -10.92 16.60 5.92
N THR A 369 -9.97 15.77 6.34
CA THR A 369 -9.09 14.99 5.46
C THR A 369 -9.75 13.67 5.03
N THR A 370 -10.74 13.19 5.77
CA THR A 370 -11.12 11.77 5.82
C THR A 370 -11.51 11.23 4.44
N MET A 371 -12.32 11.98 3.70
CA MET A 371 -12.93 11.53 2.44
C MET A 371 -12.20 12.01 1.16
N VAL A 372 -11.04 12.65 1.29
CA VAL A 372 -10.27 13.23 0.17
C VAL A 372 -9.91 12.16 -0.88
N ALA A 373 -9.32 11.04 -0.48
CA ALA A 373 -8.94 9.98 -1.42
C ALA A 373 -10.15 9.34 -2.11
N HIS A 374 -11.31 9.26 -1.43
CA HIS A 374 -12.56 8.81 -2.02
C HIS A 374 -13.08 9.80 -3.09
N LYS A 375 -12.97 11.12 -2.86
CA LYS A 375 -13.29 12.15 -3.87
C LYS A 375 -12.36 12.07 -5.09
N LEU A 376 -11.06 11.85 -4.89
CA LEU A 376 -10.09 11.66 -5.98
C LEU A 376 -10.38 10.40 -6.81
N VAL A 377 -10.64 9.26 -6.15
CA VAL A 377 -11.05 8.02 -6.83
C VAL A 377 -12.38 8.19 -7.57
N ALA A 378 -13.35 8.93 -7.02
CA ALA A 378 -14.58 9.25 -7.74
C ALA A 378 -14.32 10.07 -9.01
N SER A 379 -13.47 11.10 -8.94
CA SER A 379 -13.06 11.90 -10.10
C SER A 379 -12.45 11.04 -11.23
N ALA A 380 -11.53 10.12 -10.90
CA ALA A 380 -10.95 9.20 -11.89
C ALA A 380 -11.98 8.26 -12.54
N ARG A 381 -12.98 7.77 -11.79
CA ARG A 381 -14.07 6.95 -12.33
C ARG A 381 -14.99 7.75 -13.26
N ASP A 382 -15.34 8.97 -12.87
CA ASP A 382 -16.20 9.86 -13.65
C ASP A 382 -15.49 10.40 -14.90
N ALA A 383 -14.15 10.52 -14.86
CA ALA A 383 -13.27 10.74 -16.01
C ALA A 383 -13.11 9.50 -16.92
N GLY A 384 -13.65 8.33 -16.51
CA GLY A 384 -13.74 7.13 -17.35
C GLY A 384 -12.73 6.03 -17.04
N SER A 385 -12.01 6.08 -15.90
CA SER A 385 -11.07 5.02 -15.52
C SER A 385 -11.76 3.66 -15.37
N SER A 386 -11.20 2.65 -16.04
CA SER A 386 -11.64 1.26 -15.97
C SER A 386 -10.65 0.33 -15.25
N ASP A 387 -9.61 0.91 -14.63
CA ASP A 387 -8.55 0.14 -13.97
C ASP A 387 -8.77 -0.05 -12.47
N ASN A 388 -7.89 -0.80 -11.79
CA ASN A 388 -7.78 -0.68 -10.33
C ASN A 388 -7.40 0.78 -9.99
N ILE A 389 -7.92 1.31 -8.89
CA ILE A 389 -7.64 2.70 -8.50
C ILE A 389 -7.32 2.73 -7.01
N THR A 390 -6.08 3.07 -6.70
CA THR A 390 -5.53 3.19 -5.35
C THR A 390 -4.90 4.56 -5.20
N VAL A 391 -5.40 5.35 -4.24
CA VAL A 391 -4.93 6.71 -3.96
C VAL A 391 -4.68 6.85 -2.46
N ILE A 392 -3.44 7.17 -2.08
CA ILE A 392 -3.09 7.68 -0.75
C ILE A 392 -2.93 9.20 -0.86
N VAL A 393 -3.56 9.94 0.06
CA VAL A 393 -3.21 11.34 0.33
C VAL A 393 -2.58 11.42 1.72
N VAL A 394 -1.37 11.97 1.81
CA VAL A 394 -0.63 12.16 3.07
C VAL A 394 -0.53 13.65 3.36
N PHE A 395 -1.25 14.12 4.38
CA PHE A 395 -1.17 15.52 4.79
C PHE A 395 0.07 15.75 5.65
N LEU A 396 0.91 16.70 5.23
CA LEU A 396 2.18 17.05 5.89
C LEU A 396 2.03 18.21 6.88
N ARG A 397 0.88 18.91 6.83
CA ARG A 397 0.38 19.81 7.88
C ARG A 397 -1.11 19.58 8.10
N ASP A 398 -1.63 20.06 9.23
CA ASP A 398 -3.07 20.11 9.48
C ASP A 398 -3.71 21.19 8.57
N PRO A 399 -4.65 20.85 7.66
CA PRO A 399 -5.31 21.82 6.78
C PRO A 399 -6.16 22.86 7.53
N ARG A 400 -6.49 22.60 8.80
CA ARG A 400 -7.26 23.48 9.68
C ARG A 400 -6.38 24.53 10.37
N CYS A 401 -5.05 24.41 10.27
CA CYS A 401 -4.12 25.42 10.74
C CYS A 401 -3.85 26.48 9.66
N PRO A 402 -3.68 27.77 10.04
CA PRO A 402 -3.29 28.81 9.10
C PRO A 402 -1.90 28.50 8.50
N PRO A 403 -1.65 28.85 7.22
CA PRO A 403 -0.36 28.61 6.58
C PRO A 403 0.77 29.36 7.32
N PRO A 404 2.00 28.79 7.37
CA PRO A 404 3.14 29.46 8.00
C PRO A 404 3.36 30.83 7.35
N GLY A 405 3.32 31.88 8.18
CA GLY A 405 2.88 33.20 7.76
C GLY A 405 3.72 33.85 6.65
N GLY A 406 3.03 34.28 5.58
CA GLY A 406 3.55 35.26 4.63
C GLY A 406 3.81 36.58 5.34
N THR A 407 5.06 36.85 5.67
CA THR A 407 5.49 38.05 6.39
C THR A 407 5.67 39.23 5.44
N GLU A 408 4.57 39.71 4.86
CA GLU A 408 4.52 41.10 4.42
C GLU A 408 4.54 42.01 5.66
N GLY A 409 5.54 42.89 5.73
CA GLY A 409 5.83 43.66 6.93
C GLY A 409 4.78 44.73 7.22
N ARG A 410 3.99 44.51 8.28
CA ARG A 410 3.44 45.59 9.10
C ARG A 410 4.00 45.52 10.51
N GLU A 411 5.01 46.34 10.76
CA GLU A 411 5.33 46.81 12.10
C GLU A 411 4.21 47.75 12.57
N GLU A 412 3.17 47.23 13.22
CA GLU A 412 2.34 48.07 14.07
C GLU A 412 3.02 48.17 15.45
N GLY A 413 3.39 49.40 15.83
CA GLY A 413 4.39 49.66 16.85
C GLY A 413 3.93 49.32 18.27
N VAL A 414 4.87 48.85 19.10
CA VAL A 414 4.66 48.65 20.53
C VAL A 414 4.39 50.00 21.19
N VAL A 415 3.14 50.25 21.57
CA VAL A 415 2.75 51.27 22.54
C VAL A 415 2.62 50.57 23.89
N VAL A 416 3.48 50.93 24.84
CA VAL A 416 3.36 50.45 26.22
C VAL A 416 2.24 51.23 26.90
N GLY A 417 1.19 50.53 27.31
CA GLY A 417 0.16 51.03 28.23
C GLY A 417 0.27 50.30 29.57
N GLU A 418 0.15 51.03 30.66
CA GLU A 418 0.14 50.51 32.03
C GLU A 418 -1.29 50.51 32.55
N GLU A 419 -1.84 49.33 32.85
CA GLU A 419 -3.06 49.10 33.65
C GLU A 419 -2.68 47.95 34.59
N GLU A 420 -2.35 48.23 35.86
CA GLU A 420 -3.26 48.50 36.99
C GLU A 420 -4.14 47.29 37.36
N VAL A 421 -4.16 46.97 38.65
CA VAL A 421 -4.82 45.78 39.23
C VAL A 421 -5.82 46.27 40.27
N GLU A 422 -7.09 45.97 40.04
CA GLU A 422 -8.14 46.12 41.05
C GLU A 422 -8.73 44.74 41.39
N GLU A 423 -8.79 44.44 42.68
CA GLU A 423 -9.53 43.31 43.26
C GLU A 423 -10.87 43.87 43.79
N GLU A 424 -11.99 43.20 43.50
CA GLU A 424 -13.23 43.37 44.28
C GLU A 424 -13.78 42.00 44.69
N ASP A 425 -14.33 41.95 45.90
CA ASP A 425 -14.71 40.75 46.66
C ASP A 425 -16.24 40.72 46.92
N ASP A 426 -16.67 39.75 47.75
CA ASP A 426 -17.90 39.72 48.56
C ASP A 426 -19.26 39.21 48.00
N GLU A 427 -19.61 38.03 48.54
CA GLU A 427 -20.86 37.66 49.24
C GLU A 427 -22.27 37.77 48.58
N ALA A 428 -22.76 36.59 48.20
CA ALA A 428 -23.91 35.90 48.83
C ALA A 428 -25.23 36.66 49.15
N GLY A 429 -26.31 36.24 48.48
CA GLY A 429 -27.70 36.47 48.91
C GLY A 429 -28.65 35.40 48.35
N GLY A 430 -29.54 34.83 49.19
CA GLY A 430 -30.43 33.72 48.81
C GLY A 430 -31.92 34.07 48.81
N GLY A 431 -32.72 33.32 48.03
CA GLY A 431 -34.18 33.44 47.96
C GLY A 431 -34.84 32.24 47.24
N GLU A 432 -36.06 31.88 47.64
CA GLU A 432 -36.78 30.69 47.17
C GLU A 432 -38.02 31.03 46.30
N ARG A 433 -38.24 30.22 45.24
CA ARG A 433 -39.52 30.01 44.49
C ARG A 433 -39.98 31.24 43.65
N ASP A 434 -40.86 31.11 42.66
CA ASP A 434 -41.70 29.98 42.22
C ASP A 434 -41.64 29.79 40.67
N GLY A 435 -42.28 28.74 40.13
CA GLY A 435 -42.05 28.25 38.76
C GLY A 435 -42.82 28.91 37.60
N GLY A 436 -42.38 28.62 36.37
CA GLY A 436 -43.04 28.95 35.11
C GLY A 436 -42.37 28.24 33.91
N GLU A 437 -43.15 27.75 32.96
CA GLU A 437 -42.66 27.00 31.79
C GLU A 437 -42.26 27.92 30.63
N GLY A 438 -41.25 27.51 29.83
CA GLY A 438 -41.17 27.97 28.43
C GLY A 438 -39.78 28.13 27.81
N GLY A 439 -39.48 27.29 26.81
CA GLY A 439 -38.82 27.76 25.58
C GLY A 439 -37.30 27.87 25.55
N SER A 440 -36.66 26.80 25.05
CA SER A 440 -35.58 26.87 24.05
C SER A 440 -34.42 27.85 24.25
N ASN A 441 -33.35 27.39 24.90
CA ASN A 441 -32.00 27.75 24.45
C ASN A 441 -31.08 26.51 24.57
N ALA A 442 -30.42 26.13 23.48
CA ALA A 442 -29.51 24.99 23.42
C ALA A 442 -28.11 25.51 23.11
N ASP A 443 -27.25 25.52 24.12
CA ASP A 443 -25.96 26.22 24.11
C ASP A 443 -24.88 25.51 23.26
N ASN A 444 -23.84 26.25 22.89
CA ASN A 444 -22.83 25.88 21.91
C ASN A 444 -21.84 24.83 22.44
N GLY A 445 -22.20 23.56 22.29
CA GLY A 445 -21.48 22.39 22.83
C GLY A 445 -20.45 21.74 21.88
N GLY A 446 -19.60 22.53 21.21
CA GLY A 446 -18.65 22.09 20.17
C GLY A 446 -17.55 21.10 20.60
N LYS A 447 -17.92 19.85 20.92
CA LYS A 447 -16.97 18.76 21.19
C LYS A 447 -16.40 18.18 19.90
N ALA A 448 -15.26 18.71 19.47
CA ALA A 448 -14.41 18.12 18.45
C ALA A 448 -13.99 16.68 18.85
N ARG A 449 -14.76 15.68 18.39
CA ARG A 449 -14.36 14.28 18.45
C ARG A 449 -13.45 14.00 17.26
N GLY A 450 -12.15 14.22 17.43
CA GLY A 450 -11.14 13.64 16.56
C GLY A 450 -11.24 12.12 16.62
N GLY A 451 -11.98 11.53 15.68
CA GLY A 451 -11.88 10.10 15.39
C GLY A 451 -10.57 9.85 14.67
N TRP A 452 -9.91 8.73 14.98
CA TRP A 452 -8.78 8.30 14.17
C TRP A 452 -9.29 7.95 12.76
N PRO A 453 -8.63 8.39 11.68
CA PRO A 453 -9.00 7.97 10.33
C PRO A 453 -8.89 6.44 10.24
N LEU A 454 -9.90 5.79 9.63
CA LEU A 454 -9.85 4.35 9.41
C LEU A 454 -8.77 4.07 8.35
N GLN A 455 -7.57 3.67 8.78
CA GLN A 455 -6.57 3.10 7.88
C GLN A 455 -7.16 1.84 7.24
N GLN A 456 -7.57 1.96 5.98
CA GLN A 456 -7.95 0.81 5.17
C GLN A 456 -6.69 0.01 4.87
N CYS A 457 -6.58 -1.21 5.38
CA CYS A 457 -5.55 -2.15 4.96
C CYS A 457 -5.66 -2.42 3.46
N SER A 458 -4.55 -2.82 2.83
CA SER A 458 -4.60 -3.46 1.51
C SER A 458 -5.63 -4.59 1.52
N ALA A 459 -6.65 -4.52 0.66
CA ALA A 459 -7.72 -5.51 0.64
C ALA A 459 -7.16 -6.92 0.34
N PRO A 460 -7.62 -7.99 1.00
CA PRO A 460 -7.22 -9.36 0.66
C PRO A 460 -7.63 -9.68 -0.79
N ALA A 461 -6.86 -10.54 -1.45
CA ALA A 461 -7.09 -10.84 -2.86
C ALA A 461 -8.42 -11.60 -3.06
N ASP A 462 -9.21 -11.18 -4.05
CA ASP A 462 -10.45 -11.86 -4.48
C ASP A 462 -10.15 -13.24 -5.10
N LEU A 463 -9.96 -14.25 -4.26
CA LEU A 463 -9.87 -15.65 -4.63
C LEU A 463 -11.19 -16.34 -4.24
N GLY A 464 -12.09 -16.45 -5.22
CA GLY A 464 -13.49 -16.77 -4.97
C GLY A 464 -13.75 -18.19 -4.47
N TYR A 465 -14.61 -18.28 -3.44
CA TYR A 465 -15.47 -19.43 -3.20
C TYR A 465 -16.87 -18.95 -2.77
N GLU A 466 -17.88 -19.79 -2.88
CA GLU A 466 -19.28 -19.40 -2.72
C GLU A 466 -19.71 -19.21 -1.26
N ASP A 467 -19.61 -17.98 -0.75
CA ASP A 467 -20.73 -17.37 -0.03
C ASP A 467 -20.76 -15.84 -0.29
N ARG A 468 -21.96 -15.27 -0.44
CA ARG A 468 -22.15 -13.89 -0.88
C ARG A 468 -22.35 -12.93 0.30
N THR A 469 -21.26 -12.61 0.97
CA THR A 469 -21.12 -11.30 1.61
C THR A 469 -20.14 -10.46 0.82
N ASP A 470 -20.67 -9.48 0.09
CA ASP A 470 -19.86 -8.44 -0.56
C ASP A 470 -18.96 -7.78 0.50
N SER A 471 -17.69 -7.53 0.14
CA SER A 471 -16.69 -7.05 1.09
C SER A 471 -17.09 -5.70 1.69
N LEU A 472 -16.68 -5.46 2.95
CA LEU A 472 -17.12 -4.31 3.75
C LEU A 472 -16.74 -2.93 3.15
N THR A 473 -15.96 -2.92 2.07
CA THR A 473 -15.64 -1.77 1.22
C THR A 473 -16.85 -1.14 0.53
N ASP A 474 -17.92 -1.90 0.28
CA ASP A 474 -18.98 -1.49 -0.66
C ASP A 474 -20.24 -0.85 0.01
N ARG A 475 -20.22 -0.65 1.34
CA ARG A 475 -21.35 -0.04 2.09
C ARG A 475 -20.94 0.85 3.27
N THR A 476 -20.49 2.07 2.99
CA THR A 476 -20.38 3.18 3.95
C THR A 476 -21.72 3.89 4.20
N SER A 477 -22.81 3.13 4.40
CA SER A 477 -24.10 3.69 4.84
C SER A 477 -24.10 3.90 6.36
N LEU A 478 -24.20 5.16 6.80
CA LEU A 478 -24.11 5.60 8.20
C LEU A 478 -25.12 4.91 9.14
N CYS A 479 -24.62 4.00 9.99
CA CYS A 479 -25.35 3.49 11.16
C CYS A 479 -24.81 4.12 12.44
N LEU A 480 -25.27 5.34 12.74
CA LEU A 480 -25.01 6.07 13.99
C LEU A 480 -25.80 5.50 15.18
N LEU A 481 -25.68 4.19 15.45
CA LEU A 481 -26.13 3.51 16.67
C LEU A 481 -25.54 2.10 16.74
N GLY A 482 -24.90 1.77 17.85
CA GLY A 482 -24.54 0.38 18.17
C GLY A 482 -25.79 -0.46 18.50
N PRO A 483 -25.73 -1.80 18.42
CA PRO A 483 -26.89 -2.66 18.63
C PRO A 483 -27.48 -2.48 20.05
N ALA A 484 -28.74 -2.04 20.12
CA ALA A 484 -29.45 -1.84 21.38
C ALA A 484 -29.81 -3.18 22.05
N LEU A 485 -29.59 -3.27 23.36
CA LEU A 485 -29.86 -4.45 24.17
C LEU A 485 -31.33 -4.50 24.64
N GLU A 486 -32.23 -5.00 23.79
CA GLU A 486 -33.57 -5.45 24.22
C GLU A 486 -33.83 -6.89 23.74
N GLY A 487 -33.92 -7.84 24.69
CA GLY A 487 -33.86 -9.28 24.35
C GLY A 487 -34.46 -10.27 25.36
N ARG A 488 -35.34 -9.82 26.26
CA ARG A 488 -36.23 -10.60 27.16
C ARG A 488 -35.64 -11.82 27.91
N ILE A 489 -35.59 -11.70 29.23
CA ILE A 489 -35.46 -12.82 30.17
C ILE A 489 -36.56 -13.87 29.94
N SER A 490 -36.19 -15.15 29.95
CA SER A 490 -37.15 -16.25 30.05
C SER A 490 -36.60 -17.32 30.99
N LEU A 491 -37.29 -17.55 32.12
CA LEU A 491 -36.86 -18.46 33.19
C LEU A 491 -37.49 -19.85 33.03
N MET A 492 -36.68 -20.86 32.68
CA MET A 492 -36.92 -22.26 33.06
C MET A 492 -35.58 -22.91 33.46
N GLY A 493 -35.60 -23.74 34.50
CA GLY A 493 -34.40 -24.28 35.15
C GLY A 493 -34.29 -25.81 35.09
N ALA A 494 -33.87 -26.41 36.21
CA ALA A 494 -33.62 -27.85 36.43
C ALA A 494 -32.25 -28.40 35.95
N ALA A 495 -31.23 -28.09 36.75
CA ALA A 495 -30.29 -29.04 37.37
C ALA A 495 -29.65 -30.19 36.55
N ARG A 496 -28.30 -30.23 36.58
CA ARG A 496 -27.56 -31.13 37.50
C ARG A 496 -26.05 -30.82 37.55
N GLN A 497 -25.47 -30.83 38.76
CA GLN A 497 -24.05 -31.16 38.97
C GLN A 497 -23.92 -32.69 39.12
N PRO A 498 -22.71 -33.25 38.94
CA PRO A 498 -21.74 -33.33 40.04
C PRO A 498 -20.45 -32.52 39.69
N ARG A 499 -19.67 -31.95 40.63
CA ARG A 499 -18.88 -32.56 41.73
C ARG A 499 -17.99 -33.72 41.23
N SER A 500 -16.71 -33.84 41.55
CA SER A 500 -15.69 -32.96 42.19
C SER A 500 -14.36 -33.76 42.13
N ILE A 501 -13.16 -33.19 42.32
CA ILE A 501 -12.32 -33.33 43.55
C ILE A 501 -10.86 -32.91 43.23
N PHE A 502 -10.14 -32.43 44.26
CA PHE A 502 -8.70 -32.14 44.37
C PHE A 502 -7.96 -31.40 43.24
N GLY A 503 -7.47 -30.20 43.57
CA GLY A 503 -6.15 -29.71 43.14
C GLY A 503 -5.11 -29.93 44.25
N LEU A 504 -3.89 -29.45 44.04
CA LEU A 504 -2.84 -29.32 45.07
C LEU A 504 -1.86 -28.20 44.66
N ASP A 505 -1.34 -27.46 45.65
CA ASP A 505 -0.56 -26.23 45.48
C ASP A 505 0.98 -26.47 45.41
N LEU A 506 1.71 -25.34 45.29
CA LEU A 506 3.17 -25.17 45.47
C LEU A 506 4.02 -25.58 44.25
N PHE A 507 5.10 -24.87 43.90
CA PHE A 507 6.00 -24.05 44.72
C PHE A 507 6.18 -22.59 44.26
N SER A 508 6.91 -21.81 45.08
CA SER A 508 7.27 -20.41 44.89
C SER A 508 8.81 -20.23 44.85
N THR A 509 9.27 -18.99 44.65
CA THR A 509 10.67 -18.50 44.59
C THR A 509 11.40 -18.80 43.26
N SER A 510 12.31 -17.97 42.74
CA SER A 510 12.90 -16.71 43.27
C SER A 510 13.22 -15.70 42.13
N HIS A 511 13.47 -14.43 42.48
CA HIS A 511 13.99 -13.41 41.55
C HIS A 511 15.50 -13.56 41.31
N MET A 512 15.93 -13.53 40.05
CA MET A 512 17.28 -13.12 39.65
C MET A 512 17.23 -12.31 38.34
N TYR A 513 17.87 -11.15 38.30
CA TYR A 513 18.18 -10.43 37.06
C TYR A 513 19.46 -11.01 36.43
N PRO A 514 19.53 -11.11 35.09
CA PRO A 514 20.78 -11.01 34.35
C PRO A 514 20.82 -9.72 33.51
N GLU A 515 22.02 -9.15 33.37
CA GLU A 515 22.25 -7.91 32.61
C GLU A 515 22.17 -8.11 31.08
N LEU A 516 21.89 -7.03 30.36
CA LEU A 516 21.99 -6.95 28.90
C LEU A 516 23.38 -7.38 28.41
N ARG A 517 23.43 -8.37 27.52
CA ARG A 517 24.63 -8.70 26.74
C ARG A 517 24.44 -8.25 25.28
N PRO A 518 25.44 -7.61 24.64
CA PRO A 518 25.32 -7.20 23.24
C PRO A 518 25.12 -8.40 22.31
N LEU A 519 24.19 -8.27 21.37
CA LEU A 519 23.98 -9.25 20.30
C LEU A 519 25.26 -9.40 19.47
N ARG A 520 25.77 -10.62 19.36
CA ARG A 520 26.90 -10.94 18.47
C ARG A 520 26.45 -10.82 17.02
N ARG A 521 26.91 -9.78 16.31
CA ARG A 521 26.90 -9.75 14.84
C ARG A 521 27.55 -11.04 14.32
N ARG A 522 26.88 -11.77 13.43
CA ARG A 522 27.52 -12.85 12.66
C ARG A 522 28.49 -12.21 11.67
N SER A 523 29.72 -12.73 11.59
CA SER A 523 30.74 -12.27 10.66
C SER A 523 30.55 -12.94 9.29
N CYS A 524 30.21 -12.17 8.26
CA CYS A 524 30.25 -12.64 6.88
C CYS A 524 31.70 -12.89 6.45
N LEU A 525 31.93 -13.99 5.72
CA LEU A 525 33.19 -14.25 5.04
C LEU A 525 33.26 -13.38 3.76
N PRO A 526 34.44 -12.85 3.38
CA PRO A 526 34.55 -11.93 2.25
C PRO A 526 34.33 -12.65 0.91
N PHE A 527 33.50 -12.06 0.05
CA PHE A 527 33.38 -12.49 -1.35
C PHE A 527 34.66 -12.14 -2.12
N LEU A 528 35.17 -13.08 -2.90
CA LEU A 528 36.34 -12.87 -3.77
C LEU A 528 35.95 -12.07 -5.02
N THR A 529 36.63 -10.96 -5.25
CA THR A 529 36.52 -10.18 -6.49
C THR A 529 37.18 -10.91 -7.65
N PRO A 530 36.48 -11.15 -8.78
CA PRO A 530 37.13 -11.54 -10.03
C PRO A 530 37.96 -10.35 -10.55
N SER A 531 39.29 -10.49 -10.58
CA SER A 531 40.16 -9.48 -11.18
C SER A 531 40.03 -9.48 -12.70
N MET A 532 40.15 -8.30 -13.32
CA MET A 532 40.29 -8.22 -14.77
C MET A 532 41.59 -8.89 -15.21
N SER A 533 41.52 -9.77 -16.21
CA SER A 533 42.67 -10.16 -17.02
C SER A 533 42.30 -10.06 -18.50
N SER A 534 43.16 -9.41 -19.27
CA SER A 534 42.93 -9.13 -20.68
C SER A 534 43.43 -10.27 -21.55
N PHE A 535 42.60 -10.76 -22.48
CA PHE A 535 43.08 -11.49 -23.65
C PHE A 535 42.44 -10.93 -24.92
N THR A 536 43.30 -10.48 -25.83
CA THR A 536 42.96 -10.03 -27.18
C THR A 536 43.37 -11.11 -28.18
N ASP A 537 42.45 -11.59 -29.01
CA ASP A 537 42.69 -11.68 -30.45
C ASP A 537 41.36 -11.84 -31.24
N PRO A 538 41.29 -11.44 -32.52
CA PRO A 538 40.06 -11.39 -33.32
C PRO A 538 39.93 -12.54 -34.36
N LEU A 539 38.91 -12.43 -35.24
CA LEU A 539 38.53 -13.33 -36.35
C LEU A 539 37.74 -14.58 -35.86
N TRP A 540 36.57 -14.94 -36.39
CA TRP A 540 36.14 -14.96 -37.81
C TRP A 540 34.58 -14.78 -37.95
N PRO A 541 34.03 -14.34 -39.11
CA PRO A 541 32.60 -13.99 -39.24
C PRO A 541 31.71 -15.01 -39.99
N GLN A 542 30.39 -14.75 -39.98
CA GLN A 542 29.34 -15.19 -40.92
C GLN A 542 29.19 -16.70 -41.25
N THR A 543 28.06 -17.30 -40.85
CA THR A 543 27.23 -18.22 -41.68
C THR A 543 25.90 -18.54 -40.98
N ALA A 544 24.76 -18.15 -41.56
CA ALA A 544 23.42 -18.67 -41.21
C ALA A 544 22.35 -18.30 -42.27
N MET A 545 22.26 -19.06 -43.37
CA MET A 545 21.10 -18.95 -44.28
C MET A 545 20.84 -20.26 -45.05
N VAL A 546 19.56 -20.54 -45.29
CA VAL A 546 18.99 -21.59 -46.18
C VAL A 546 18.98 -23.03 -45.63
N LEU A 547 17.93 -23.76 -46.02
CA LEU A 547 17.54 -25.15 -45.72
C LEU A 547 16.86 -25.38 -44.35
N GLY A 548 15.76 -26.14 -44.28
CA GLY A 548 15.00 -26.75 -45.37
C GLY A 548 13.88 -27.66 -44.85
N GLN A 549 12.71 -27.68 -45.50
CA GLN A 549 11.57 -28.49 -45.05
C GLN A 549 11.68 -29.97 -45.45
N ALA A 550 10.93 -30.78 -44.70
CA ALA A 550 10.36 -32.08 -45.05
C ALA A 550 11.24 -33.36 -44.99
N ALA A 551 10.94 -34.18 -43.98
CA ALA A 551 10.75 -35.62 -44.17
C ALA A 551 9.65 -36.15 -43.23
N ARG A 552 8.49 -36.54 -43.77
CA ARG A 552 7.53 -37.42 -43.06
C ARG A 552 7.85 -38.87 -43.42
N ARG A 553 7.72 -39.80 -42.45
CA ARG A 553 7.29 -41.18 -42.71
C ARG A 553 6.64 -41.79 -41.46
N SER A 554 5.86 -42.85 -41.66
CA SER A 554 4.82 -43.28 -40.73
C SER A 554 4.52 -44.76 -40.87
N HIS A 555 4.25 -45.45 -39.76
CA HIS A 555 3.57 -46.75 -39.75
C HIS A 555 2.52 -46.80 -38.63
N GLY A 556 1.32 -47.29 -38.95
CA GLY A 556 0.33 -47.83 -38.01
C GLY A 556 0.19 -49.35 -38.26
N PRO A 557 -1.01 -49.98 -38.14
CA PRO A 557 -2.34 -49.41 -37.84
C PRO A 557 -3.17 -50.22 -36.80
N GLY A 558 -4.40 -49.76 -36.48
CA GLY A 558 -5.38 -50.52 -35.68
C GLY A 558 -6.82 -49.98 -35.77
N TYR A 559 -7.78 -50.83 -36.12
CA TYR A 559 -9.24 -50.61 -36.25
C TYR A 559 -9.91 -50.13 -34.93
N GLY A 560 -11.09 -49.48 -34.85
CA GLY A 560 -12.13 -49.01 -35.80
C GLY A 560 -13.43 -48.68 -34.99
N GLY A 561 -14.53 -48.05 -35.46
CA GLY A 561 -14.88 -47.38 -36.72
C GLY A 561 -16.37 -46.90 -36.75
N ARG A 562 -16.79 -46.17 -37.80
CA ARG A 562 -18.18 -45.71 -38.18
C ARG A 562 -18.92 -44.78 -37.17
N ARG A 563 -19.13 -43.47 -37.45
CA ARG A 563 -20.00 -42.79 -38.46
C ARG A 563 -21.53 -42.87 -38.22
N ARG A 564 -22.16 -41.69 -38.04
CA ARG A 564 -23.38 -41.25 -38.78
C ARG A 564 -23.47 -39.71 -38.84
N ARG A 565 -24.21 -39.18 -39.82
CA ARG A 565 -24.56 -37.76 -40.03
C ARG A 565 -26.09 -37.60 -39.99
N PRO A 566 -26.64 -36.41 -39.69
CA PRO A 566 -27.86 -35.89 -40.31
C PRO A 566 -27.55 -34.93 -41.49
N GLY A 567 -28.56 -34.56 -42.27
CA GLY A 567 -28.48 -33.71 -43.48
C GLY A 567 -29.35 -32.45 -43.41
N ALA A 568 -29.58 -31.78 -44.55
CA ALA A 568 -30.20 -30.46 -44.63
C ALA A 568 -31.42 -30.39 -45.60
N SER A 569 -32.29 -29.39 -45.38
CA SER A 569 -33.38 -28.89 -46.24
C SER A 569 -33.57 -27.38 -45.94
N LYS A 570 -33.40 -26.44 -46.90
CA LYS A 570 -34.39 -25.85 -47.85
C LYS A 570 -35.46 -24.95 -47.20
N GLU A 571 -35.39 -23.61 -47.35
CA GLU A 571 -36.11 -22.73 -48.34
C GLU A 571 -37.45 -22.16 -47.78
N LEU A 572 -38.02 -20.99 -48.16
CA LEU A 572 -37.83 -20.06 -49.30
C LEU A 572 -38.12 -18.55 -48.93
N LEU A 573 -38.27 -17.66 -49.92
CA LEU A 573 -38.26 -16.16 -49.89
C LEU A 573 -39.62 -15.43 -49.68
N GLY A 574 -39.54 -14.11 -49.39
CA GLY A 574 -40.56 -13.06 -49.63
C GLY A 574 -39.96 -11.64 -49.64
N LEU A 575 -40.47 -10.67 -50.43
CA LEU A 575 -39.78 -9.38 -50.73
C LEU A 575 -40.71 -8.15 -51.04
N LEU A 576 -40.30 -6.96 -50.55
CA LEU A 576 -40.49 -5.58 -51.14
C LEU A 576 -41.94 -5.00 -51.25
N PRO A 577 -42.19 -3.71 -51.62
CA PRO A 577 -41.31 -2.58 -52.05
C PRO A 577 -41.49 -1.23 -51.28
N CYS A 578 -41.26 -0.04 -51.90
CA CYS A 578 -40.91 1.26 -51.27
C CYS A 578 -41.43 2.54 -52.02
N GLY A 579 -41.38 3.73 -51.38
CA GLY A 579 -41.66 5.10 -51.92
C GLY A 579 -42.60 5.95 -51.01
N GLN A 580 -42.69 7.31 -50.97
CA GLN A 580 -42.18 8.50 -51.71
C GLN A 580 -42.43 9.79 -50.82
N LEU A 581 -42.01 11.07 -51.02
CA LEU A 581 -40.93 11.81 -51.74
C LEU A 581 -40.90 13.33 -51.33
N LEU A 582 -39.71 13.91 -51.01
CA LEU A 582 -39.28 15.34 -51.20
C LEU A 582 -40.03 16.53 -50.47
N PRO A 583 -39.46 17.77 -50.31
CA PRO A 583 -38.94 18.69 -51.37
C PRO A 583 -37.63 19.52 -51.08
N HIS A 584 -37.32 20.49 -51.95
CA HIS A 584 -36.03 21.23 -52.16
C HIS A 584 -36.00 22.71 -51.75
N THR A 585 -34.79 23.29 -51.54
CA THR A 585 -34.18 24.45 -52.27
C THR A 585 -32.69 24.63 -51.89
N GLN A 586 -31.71 24.66 -52.82
CA GLN A 586 -31.09 25.79 -53.57
C GLN A 586 -30.29 26.87 -52.76
N ARG A 587 -29.19 27.50 -53.23
CA ARG A 587 -28.10 27.16 -54.19
C ARG A 587 -27.00 28.28 -54.23
N ARG A 588 -25.70 27.98 -54.07
CA ARG A 588 -24.47 28.73 -54.51
C ARG A 588 -23.19 27.94 -54.10
N SER A 589 -21.97 27.96 -54.68
CA SER A 589 -21.28 28.61 -55.83
C SER A 589 -20.71 30.05 -55.67
N ILE A 590 -19.47 30.40 -56.07
CA ILE A 590 -18.34 29.64 -56.69
C ILE A 590 -16.99 30.45 -56.62
N SER A 591 -15.80 29.80 -56.50
CA SER A 591 -14.42 30.31 -56.83
C SER A 591 -13.84 31.52 -56.04
N ARG A 592 -12.51 31.81 -55.95
CA ARG A 592 -11.21 31.14 -56.28
C ARG A 592 -10.06 31.74 -55.37
N PRO A 593 -8.75 31.39 -55.49
CA PRO A 593 -7.81 31.44 -54.35
C PRO A 593 -6.85 32.66 -54.29
N GLY A 594 -6.08 32.72 -53.20
CA GLY A 594 -4.77 33.36 -53.11
C GLY A 594 -3.79 32.45 -52.35
N ALA A 595 -2.51 32.47 -52.71
CA ALA A 595 -1.46 31.64 -52.09
C ALA A 595 -0.25 32.51 -51.70
N ALA A 596 0.45 32.14 -50.63
CA ALA A 596 1.72 32.74 -50.23
C ALA A 596 2.53 31.75 -49.37
N GLU A 597 3.48 31.05 -49.99
CA GLU A 597 4.66 30.54 -49.28
C GLU A 597 5.64 31.71 -49.08
N LEU A 598 6.53 31.62 -48.09
CA LEU A 598 7.68 32.53 -47.98
C LEU A 598 8.94 31.77 -47.57
N HIS A 599 10.08 32.21 -48.13
CA HIS A 599 11.31 31.42 -48.22
C HIS A 599 12.22 31.52 -46.98
N LEU A 600 12.93 30.42 -46.72
CA LEU A 600 14.24 30.44 -46.07
C LEU A 600 15.31 31.01 -47.03
N PRO A 601 16.23 31.86 -46.55
CA PRO A 601 17.51 32.11 -47.20
C PRO A 601 18.67 31.48 -46.42
N HIS A 602 19.57 30.77 -47.11
CA HIS A 602 21.01 31.03 -47.10
C HIS A 602 21.72 30.06 -48.06
N ASP A 603 22.69 30.58 -48.82
CA ASP A 603 23.51 29.80 -49.76
C ASP A 603 24.97 30.32 -49.76
N ALA A 604 25.89 29.58 -50.37
CA ALA A 604 27.28 29.49 -49.93
C ALA A 604 28.29 30.52 -50.49
N SER A 605 29.35 30.74 -49.71
CA SER A 605 30.76 30.97 -50.12
C SER A 605 31.63 31.15 -48.86
N ILE A 606 32.89 30.70 -48.78
CA ILE A 606 33.78 30.00 -49.73
C ILE A 606 34.20 28.65 -49.12
#